data_AF-A0A946K4C3-F1
#
_entry.id   AF-A0A946K4C3-F1
#
_cell.length_a   1.000
_cell.length_b   1.000
_cell.length_c   1.000
_cell.angle_alpha   90.00
_cell.angle_beta   90.00
_cell.angle_gamma   90.00
#
_symmetry.space_group_name_H-M   'P 1'
#
loop_
_entity.id
_entity.type
_entity.pdbx_description
1 polymer ?
#
loop_
_entity_poly.entity_id
_entity_poly.type
_entity_poly.pdbx_seq_one_letter_code
_entity_poly.pdbx_strand_id
1 'polypeptide(L)'
;MSDSFDATRNALLDADGNPALGQGSEPYEQGGAQNRAVYTVAGNAGKADEKKPCPEGQVMGCTLPNWLQHPAHRTFTDTAPGYESNGIARKGSIVLDASKSTLTSRFVDEHGEVLDYFTIRRN
;
A
#
# COMPACT_ATOMS: atom_id res chain seq x y z
N MET A 1 -7.59 13.40 7.91
CA MET A 1 -7.34 13.32 6.45
C MET A 1 -6.15 14.25 6.18
N SER A 2 -5.26 13.91 5.25
CA SER A 2 -4.08 14.75 4.98
C SER A 2 -4.42 15.83 3.96
N ASP A 3 -4.63 17.05 4.41
CA ASP A 3 -5.00 18.19 3.56
C ASP A 3 -3.85 18.66 2.64
N SER A 4 -2.63 18.16 2.88
CA SER A 4 -1.42 18.55 2.14
C SER A 4 -0.96 17.53 1.09
N PHE A 5 -1.65 16.38 0.94
CA PHE A 5 -1.22 15.36 -0.02
C PHE A 5 -1.80 15.65 -1.41
N ASP A 6 -0.93 15.74 -2.40
CA ASP A 6 -1.25 15.91 -3.82
C ASP A 6 -0.52 14.83 -4.61
N ALA A 7 -1.27 13.89 -5.19
CA ALA A 7 -0.70 12.77 -5.95
C ALA A 7 0.21 13.24 -7.10
N THR A 8 -0.11 14.36 -7.75
CA THR A 8 0.69 14.88 -8.87
C THR A 8 2.05 15.41 -8.45
N ARG A 9 2.22 15.73 -7.16
CA ARG A 9 3.46 16.26 -6.58
C ARG A 9 4.18 15.23 -5.71
N ASN A 10 3.42 14.36 -5.05
CA ASN A 10 3.93 13.48 -4.01
C ASN A 10 4.10 12.02 -4.48
N ALA A 11 3.40 11.58 -5.52
CA ALA A 11 3.56 10.24 -6.09
C ALA A 11 4.47 10.26 -7.34
N LEU A 12 5.13 9.14 -7.61
CA LEU A 12 5.69 8.88 -8.93
C LEU A 12 4.51 8.60 -9.87
N LEU A 13 4.49 9.23 -11.04
CA LEU A 13 3.42 9.04 -12.02
C LEU A 13 3.86 8.11 -13.15
N ASP A 14 2.93 7.34 -13.68
CA ASP A 14 3.08 6.55 -14.89
C ASP A 14 2.89 7.41 -16.16
N ALA A 15 2.92 6.78 -17.33
CA ALA A 15 2.78 7.46 -18.62
C ALA A 15 1.39 8.10 -18.83
N ASP A 16 0.36 7.59 -18.14
CA ASP A 16 -1.01 8.09 -18.19
C ASP A 16 -1.27 9.19 -17.15
N GLY A 17 -0.27 9.52 -16.32
CA GLY A 17 -0.35 10.53 -15.26
C GLY A 17 -0.99 10.02 -13.97
N ASN A 18 -1.20 8.70 -13.83
CA ASN A 18 -1.69 8.10 -12.59
C ASN A 18 -0.52 7.73 -11.67
N PRO A 19 -0.74 7.55 -10.35
CA PRO A 19 0.29 7.03 -9.47
C PRO A 19 0.82 5.66 -9.95
N ALA A 20 2.10 5.60 -10.28
CA ALA A 20 2.75 4.37 -10.72
C ALA A 20 2.74 3.32 -9.61
N LEU A 21 2.44 2.07 -9.96
CA LEU A 21 2.29 0.97 -8.99
C LEU A 21 3.52 0.06 -8.87
N GLY A 22 4.47 0.15 -9.80
CA GLY A 22 5.65 -0.73 -9.79
C GLY A 22 5.31 -2.19 -10.11
N GLN A 23 4.23 -2.44 -10.85
CA GLN A 23 3.66 -3.77 -11.11
C GLN A 23 3.81 -4.19 -12.57
N GLY A 24 3.70 -5.50 -12.84
CA GLY A 24 3.71 -6.05 -14.20
C GLY A 24 4.95 -5.67 -15.00
N SER A 25 4.74 -5.06 -16.17
CA SER A 25 5.80 -4.58 -17.07
C SER A 25 6.40 -3.23 -16.68
N GLU A 26 5.93 -2.61 -15.59
CA GLU A 26 6.31 -1.27 -15.17
C GLU A 26 6.90 -1.26 -13.75
N PRO A 27 8.06 -1.91 -13.52
CA PRO A 27 8.75 -1.83 -12.23
C PRO A 27 9.27 -0.41 -11.98
N TYR A 28 9.45 -0.06 -10.71
CA TYR A 28 10.15 1.17 -10.34
C TYR A 28 11.64 1.06 -10.63
N GLU A 29 12.28 2.15 -11.06
CA GLU A 29 13.74 2.19 -11.26
C GLU A 29 14.46 2.74 -10.02
N GLN A 30 15.42 1.99 -9.49
CA GLN A 30 16.27 2.44 -8.39
C GLN A 30 17.19 3.57 -8.87
N GLY A 31 17.26 4.66 -8.09
CA GLY A 31 18.25 5.72 -8.32
C GLY A 31 17.96 6.62 -9.53
N GLY A 32 16.74 6.61 -10.08
CA GLY A 32 16.32 7.58 -11.10
C GLY A 32 16.31 9.03 -10.59
N ALA A 33 16.02 9.97 -11.50
CA ALA A 33 16.09 11.44 -11.29
C ALA A 33 15.31 12.00 -10.07
N GLN A 34 14.54 11.17 -9.37
CA GLN A 34 13.57 11.60 -8.38
C GLN A 34 13.89 11.18 -6.94
N ASN A 35 14.91 10.32 -6.69
CA ASN A 35 15.34 9.89 -5.34
C ASN A 35 14.17 9.65 -4.35
N ARG A 36 13.17 8.88 -4.79
CA ARG A 36 11.95 8.63 -4.01
C ARG A 36 12.04 7.33 -3.23
N ALA A 37 11.25 7.24 -2.17
CA ALA A 37 11.03 6.01 -1.42
C ALA A 37 9.61 5.50 -1.66
N VAL A 38 9.46 4.18 -1.73
CA VAL A 38 8.16 3.52 -1.66
C VAL A 38 7.84 3.31 -0.17
N TYR A 39 6.70 3.83 0.28
CA TYR A 39 6.22 3.64 1.65
C TYR A 39 5.13 2.57 1.66
N THR A 40 5.25 1.61 2.58
CA THR A 40 4.27 0.54 2.77
C THR A 40 3.78 0.56 4.21
N VAL A 41 2.46 0.52 4.40
CA VAL A 41 1.84 0.37 5.73
C VAL A 41 1.37 -1.08 5.86
N ALA A 42 2.05 -1.85 6.71
CA ALA A 42 1.79 -3.28 6.93
C ALA A 42 1.68 -3.62 8.42
N GLY A 43 0.87 -2.84 9.15
CA GLY A 43 0.62 -3.02 10.59
C GLY A 43 -0.51 -4.02 10.91
N ASN A 44 -0.87 -4.87 9.96
CA ASN A 44 -2.11 -5.64 9.94
C ASN A 44 -1.99 -7.10 10.41
N ALA A 45 -0.83 -7.53 10.91
CA ALA A 45 -0.57 -8.93 11.27
C ALA A 45 -1.41 -9.49 12.45
N GLY A 46 -2.11 -8.64 13.22
CA GLY A 46 -2.83 -9.06 14.44
C GLY A 46 -4.36 -9.17 14.33
N LYS A 47 -5.04 -8.11 13.85
CA LYS A 47 -6.52 -7.97 13.90
C LYS A 47 -7.10 -7.07 12.81
N ALA A 48 -6.45 -6.94 11.65
CA ALA A 48 -6.88 -5.96 10.65
C ALA A 48 -8.22 -6.30 9.97
N ASP A 49 -8.66 -7.54 10.09
CA ASP A 49 -9.94 -8.09 9.64
C ASP A 49 -11.05 -7.96 10.70
N GLU A 50 -10.72 -7.62 11.94
CA GLU A 50 -11.69 -7.39 13.03
C GLU A 50 -11.86 -5.88 13.30
N LYS A 51 -13.01 -5.31 12.90
CA LYS A 51 -13.34 -3.92 13.23
C LYS A 51 -13.65 -3.80 14.73
N LYS A 52 -12.96 -2.88 15.42
CA LYS A 52 -13.29 -2.45 16.79
C LYS A 52 -13.64 -0.96 16.77
N PRO A 53 -14.85 -0.55 16.35
CA PRO A 53 -15.17 0.85 16.09
C PRO A 53 -14.86 1.75 17.29
N CYS A 54 -14.35 2.95 17.01
CA CYS A 54 -14.12 3.93 18.05
C CYS A 54 -15.46 4.46 18.61
N PRO A 55 -15.64 4.47 19.95
CA PRO A 55 -16.66 5.31 20.58
C PRO A 55 -16.46 6.79 20.23
N GLU A 56 -17.52 7.58 20.35
CA GLU A 56 -17.45 9.02 20.15
C GLU A 56 -16.37 9.65 21.05
N GLY A 57 -15.49 10.44 20.47
CA GLY A 57 -14.38 11.09 21.17
C GLY A 57 -13.13 10.23 21.41
N GLN A 58 -13.12 8.95 21.07
CA GLN A 58 -11.94 8.08 21.18
C GLN A 58 -11.20 7.97 19.84
N VAL A 59 -9.86 8.08 19.88
CA VAL A 59 -9.01 8.03 18.67
C VAL A 59 -7.87 7.01 18.74
N MET A 60 -7.73 6.29 19.86
CA MET A 60 -6.67 5.30 20.08
C MET A 60 -7.23 3.93 20.47
N GLY A 61 -6.61 2.85 20.00
CA GLY A 61 -6.95 1.47 20.37
C GLY A 61 -8.29 0.96 19.80
N CYS A 62 -8.76 1.57 18.73
CA CYS A 62 -10.01 1.30 18.02
C CYS A 62 -9.87 1.65 16.52
N THR A 63 -10.84 1.21 15.72
CA THR A 63 -10.92 1.43 14.27
C THR A 63 -11.75 2.68 13.99
N LEU A 64 -11.12 3.73 13.47
CA LEU A 64 -11.84 4.89 12.95
C LEU A 64 -12.55 4.54 11.63
N PRO A 65 -13.69 5.14 11.28
CA PRO A 65 -14.37 4.85 10.00
C PRO A 65 -13.48 5.09 8.76
N ASN A 66 -12.56 6.05 8.85
CA ASN A 66 -11.68 6.47 7.76
C ASN A 66 -10.23 5.97 7.90
N TRP A 67 -9.97 4.97 8.77
CA TRP A 67 -8.62 4.50 9.10
C TRP A 67 -7.79 4.01 7.90
N LEU A 68 -8.44 3.55 6.82
CA LEU A 68 -7.79 3.17 5.57
C LEU A 68 -7.86 4.25 4.48
N GLN A 69 -8.62 5.33 4.67
CA GLN A 69 -8.93 6.33 3.63
C GLN A 69 -7.85 7.42 3.47
N HIS A 70 -6.60 7.12 3.83
CA HIS A 70 -5.54 8.12 3.65
C HIS A 70 -5.25 8.28 2.15
N PRO A 71 -5.25 9.51 1.58
CA PRO A 71 -5.13 9.72 0.14
C PRO A 71 -3.77 9.31 -0.45
N ALA A 72 -2.75 9.14 0.40
CA ALA A 72 -1.44 8.61 -0.01
C ALA A 72 -1.41 7.08 -0.19
N HIS A 73 -2.41 6.36 0.33
CA HIS A 73 -2.50 4.93 0.07
C HIS A 73 -3.02 4.72 -1.35
N ARG A 74 -2.42 3.76 -2.05
CA ARG A 74 -2.91 3.33 -3.36
C ARG A 74 -4.38 2.95 -3.29
N THR A 75 -5.07 3.09 -4.41
CA THR A 75 -6.45 2.66 -4.52
C THR A 75 -6.55 1.19 -4.91
N PHE A 76 -7.64 0.57 -4.48
CA PHE A 76 -8.03 -0.76 -4.91
C PHE A 76 -9.46 -0.72 -5.46
N THR A 77 -9.77 -1.64 -6.37
CA THR A 77 -11.15 -1.92 -6.71
C THR A 77 -11.76 -2.78 -5.62
N ASP A 78 -12.89 -2.36 -5.04
CA ASP A 78 -13.61 -3.05 -3.95
C ASP A 78 -14.33 -4.33 -4.45
N THR A 79 -13.62 -5.17 -5.20
CA THR A 79 -14.18 -6.33 -5.89
C THR A 79 -14.01 -7.64 -5.12
N ALA A 80 -13.25 -7.63 -4.01
CA ALA A 80 -12.97 -8.83 -3.22
C ALA A 80 -13.11 -8.57 -1.71
N PRO A 81 -13.52 -9.57 -0.91
CA PRO A 81 -13.65 -9.43 0.54
C PRO A 81 -12.36 -8.96 1.22
N GLY A 82 -12.48 -7.89 2.01
CA GLY A 82 -11.37 -7.27 2.71
C GLY A 82 -10.60 -6.22 1.91
N TYR A 83 -10.94 -5.97 0.65
CA TYR A 83 -10.50 -4.77 -0.06
C TYR A 83 -11.38 -3.59 0.34
N GLU A 84 -10.74 -2.47 0.60
CA GLU A 84 -11.34 -1.17 0.85
C GLU A 84 -10.66 -0.17 -0.11
N SER A 85 -11.32 0.96 -0.40
CA SER A 85 -10.91 1.87 -1.48
C SER A 85 -9.43 2.25 -1.48
N ASN A 86 -8.80 2.31 -0.30
CA ASN A 86 -7.42 2.75 -0.08
C ASN A 86 -6.64 1.78 0.84
N GLY A 87 -7.03 0.51 0.91
CA GLY A 87 -6.32 -0.47 1.73
C GLY A 87 -6.88 -1.88 1.67
N ILE A 88 -6.17 -2.80 2.31
CA ILE A 88 -6.59 -4.20 2.42
C ILE A 88 -6.75 -4.54 3.91
N ALA A 89 -7.99 -4.70 4.36
CA ALA A 89 -8.38 -5.14 5.70
C ALA A 89 -8.28 -6.67 5.86
N ARG A 90 -7.09 -7.21 5.59
CA ARG A 90 -6.75 -8.64 5.77
C ARG A 90 -5.50 -8.76 6.63
N LYS A 91 -5.39 -9.85 7.40
CA LYS A 91 -4.13 -10.21 8.08
C LYS A 91 -3.11 -10.67 7.05
N GLY A 92 -1.84 -10.32 7.28
CA GLY A 92 -0.75 -10.74 6.42
C GLY A 92 0.58 -10.13 6.83
N SER A 93 1.57 -10.29 5.95
CA SER A 93 2.92 -9.79 6.12
C SER A 93 3.50 -9.31 4.80
N ILE A 94 4.53 -8.46 4.87
CA ILE A 94 5.33 -8.10 3.71
C ILE A 94 6.51 -9.07 3.61
N VAL A 95 6.63 -9.71 2.45
CA VAL A 95 7.78 -10.52 2.07
C VAL A 95 8.60 -9.74 1.06
N LEU A 96 9.88 -9.53 1.37
CA LEU A 96 10.85 -8.91 0.47
C LEU A 96 11.74 -9.99 -0.14
N ASP A 97 11.73 -10.06 -1.46
CA ASP A 97 12.58 -10.96 -2.25
C ASP A 97 13.55 -10.09 -3.06
N ALA A 98 14.84 -10.17 -2.75
CA ALA A 98 15.86 -9.29 -3.31
C ALA A 98 16.96 -10.10 -4.02
N SER A 99 17.26 -9.70 -5.24
CA SER A 99 18.37 -10.19 -6.05
C SER A 99 19.41 -9.08 -6.26
N LYS A 100 20.43 -9.35 -7.10
CA LYS A 100 21.42 -8.32 -7.47
C LYS A 100 20.82 -7.16 -8.25
N SER A 101 19.76 -7.40 -9.02
CA SER A 101 19.16 -6.42 -9.95
C SER A 101 17.68 -6.13 -9.67
N THR A 102 17.06 -6.78 -8.68
CA THR A 102 15.64 -6.60 -8.39
C THR A 102 15.35 -6.66 -6.89
N LEU A 103 14.32 -5.95 -6.45
CA LEU A 103 13.65 -6.16 -5.18
C LEU A 103 12.15 -6.25 -5.46
N THR A 104 11.53 -7.35 -5.08
CA THR A 104 10.08 -7.51 -5.14
C THR A 104 9.52 -7.56 -3.72
N SER A 105 8.62 -6.64 -3.42
CA SER A 105 7.83 -6.63 -2.19
C SER A 105 6.47 -7.25 -2.46
N ARG A 106 6.00 -8.16 -1.60
CA ARG A 106 4.69 -8.80 -1.70
C ARG A 106 3.96 -8.71 -0.37
N PHE A 107 2.73 -8.25 -0.39
CA PHE A 107 1.80 -8.45 0.72
C PHE A 107 1.15 -9.83 0.57
N VAL A 108 1.46 -10.70 1.53
CA VAL A 108 1.03 -12.10 1.56
C VAL A 108 0.10 -12.29 2.76
N ASP A 109 -1.09 -12.82 2.54
CA ASP A 109 -2.07 -13.06 3.60
C ASP A 109 -1.77 -14.33 4.42
N GLU A 110 -2.60 -14.61 5.42
CA GLU A 110 -2.43 -15.80 6.28
C GLU A 110 -2.62 -17.15 5.57
N HIS A 111 -3.14 -17.15 4.36
CA HIS A 111 -3.32 -18.32 3.50
C HIS A 111 -2.22 -18.46 2.44
N GLY A 112 -1.27 -17.53 2.40
CA GLY A 112 -0.20 -17.50 1.39
C GLY A 112 -0.61 -16.82 0.08
N GLU A 113 -1.77 -16.17 0.02
CA GLU A 113 -2.23 -15.44 -1.16
C GLU A 113 -1.49 -14.10 -1.29
N VAL A 114 -0.98 -13.79 -2.47
CA VAL A 114 -0.36 -12.49 -2.77
C VAL A 114 -1.46 -11.51 -3.16
N LEU A 115 -1.76 -10.57 -2.25
CA LEU A 115 -2.86 -9.61 -2.42
C LEU A 115 -2.39 -8.26 -2.97
N ASP A 116 -1.11 -7.94 -2.80
CA ASP A 116 -0.47 -6.80 -3.44
C ASP A 116 1.05 -7.03 -3.63
N TYR A 117 1.67 -6.31 -4.57
CA TYR A 117 3.10 -6.34 -4.78
C TYR A 117 3.63 -5.11 -5.51
N PHE A 118 4.94 -4.88 -5.45
CA PHE A 118 5.64 -4.01 -6.38
C PHE A 118 7.05 -4.56 -6.61
N THR A 119 7.68 -4.15 -7.71
CA THR A 119 9.06 -4.46 -8.04
C THR A 119 9.86 -3.19 -8.25
N ILE A 120 11.07 -3.17 -7.69
CA ILE A 120 12.11 -2.18 -7.95
C ILE A 120 13.20 -2.87 -8.76
N ARG A 121 13.55 -2.35 -9.92
CA ARG A 121 14.70 -2.75 -10.71
C ARG A 121 15.90 -1.88 -10.36
N ARG A 122 17.03 -2.54 -10.17
CA ARG A 122 18.35 -1.93 -10.07
C ARG A 122 19.09 -2.18 -11.37
N ASN A 123 19.48 -1.10 -12.03
CA ASN A 123 20.38 -1.13 -13.19
C ASN A 123 21.84 -1.11 -12.75
#